data_AF-A0A1I4C8D9-F1
#
_entry.id   AF-A0A1I4C8D9-F1
#
_cell.length_a   1.000
_cell.length_b   1.000
_cell.length_c   1.000
_cell.angle_alpha   90.00
_cell.angle_beta   90.00
_cell.angle_gamma   90.00
#
_symmetry.space_group_name_H-M   'P 1'
#
loop_
_entity.id
_entity.type
_entity.pdbx_description
1 polymer ?
#
loop_
_entity_poly.entity_id
_entity_poly.type
_entity_poly.pdbx_seq_one_letter_code
_entity_poly.pdbx_strand_id
1 'polypeptide(L)' 'MDELRSRVTANLAGFRRQGALPLAEGLRHAAVTVCVLEDDERGPYTIVIKRGAHGRNPGQWALPGGRLADG' A
#
# COMPACT_ATOMS: atom_id res chain seq x y z
N MET A 1 -16.62 -9.47 7.40
CA MET A 1 -15.17 -9.76 7.42
C MET A 1 -14.73 -10.77 6.36
N ASP A 2 -15.24 -12.00 6.33
CA ASP A 2 -14.75 -13.01 5.35
C ASP A 2 -15.21 -12.77 3.91
N GLU A 3 -16.41 -12.21 3.68
CA GLU A 3 -16.90 -11.96 2.33
C GLU A 3 -16.07 -10.90 1.60
N LEU A 4 -15.80 -9.76 2.24
CA LEU A 4 -14.95 -8.73 1.65
C LEU A 4 -13.54 -9.25 1.39
N ARG A 5 -12.95 -9.96 2.36
CA ARG A 5 -11.64 -10.61 2.19
C ARG A 5 -11.65 -11.53 0.96
N SER A 6 -12.64 -12.42 0.86
CA SER A 6 -12.77 -13.36 -0.26
C SER A 6 -12.86 -12.64 -1.60
N ARG A 7 -13.72 -11.61 -1.69
CA ARG A 7 -13.87 -10.79 -2.90
C ARG A 7 -12.58 -10.06 -3.28
N VAL A 8 -11.89 -9.44 -2.31
CA VAL A 8 -10.61 -8.76 -2.55
C VAL A 8 -9.56 -9.75 -3.02
N THR A 9 -9.45 -10.91 -2.37
CA THR A 9 -8.49 -11.96 -2.77
C THR A 9 -8.76 -12.47 -4.18
N ALA A 10 -10.02 -12.75 -4.54
CA ALA A 10 -10.39 -13.19 -5.87
C ALA A 10 -10.04 -12.15 -6.95
N ASN A 11 -10.34 -10.87 -6.70
CA ASN A 11 -10.01 -9.80 -7.62
C ASN A 11 -8.49 -9.64 -7.79
N LEU A 12 -7.73 -9.70 -6.69
CA LEU A 12 -6.27 -9.60 -6.73
C LEU A 12 -5.61 -10.80 -7.42
N ALA A 13 -6.20 -11.99 -7.32
CA ALA A 13 -5.71 -13.20 -7.99
C ALA A 13 -5.77 -13.10 -9.53
N GLY A 14 -6.61 -12.21 -10.08
CA GLY A 14 -6.66 -11.91 -11.51
C GLY A 14 -5.44 -11.16 -12.04
N PHE A 15 -4.61 -10.58 -11.15
CA PHE A 15 -3.39 -9.88 -11.54
C PHE A 15 -2.17 -10.81 -11.39
N ARG A 16 -1.30 -10.83 -12.42
CA ARG A 16 -0.03 -11.54 -12.33
C ARG A 16 0.83 -10.90 -11.24
N ARG A 17 1.19 -11.68 -10.21
CA ARG A 17 2.15 -11.24 -9.19
C ARG A 17 3.51 -10.95 -9.85
N GLN A 18 3.97 -9.72 -9.68
CA GLN A 18 5.29 -9.29 -10.14
C GLN A 18 6.25 -9.27 -8.96
N GLY A 19 7.48 -9.76 -9.18
CA GLY A 19 8.58 -9.55 -8.25
C GLY A 19 9.11 -8.13 -8.31
N ALA A 20 10.15 -7.85 -7.52
CA ALA A 20 10.89 -6.59 -7.62
C ALA A 20 11.46 -6.43 -9.04
N LEU A 21 11.12 -5.32 -9.69
CA LEU A 21 11.69 -4.96 -10.99
C LEU A 21 13.07 -4.33 -10.80
N PRO A 22 13.98 -4.42 -11.79
CA PRO A 22 15.25 -3.72 -11.73
C PRO A 22 15.06 -2.23 -11.47
N LEU A 23 15.89 -1.67 -10.61
CA LEU A 23 15.92 -0.24 -10.32
C LEU A 23 16.98 0.45 -11.19
N ALA A 24 16.69 1.67 -11.61
CA ALA A 24 17.72 2.56 -12.14
C ALA A 24 18.74 2.90 -11.04
N GLU A 25 19.95 3.27 -11.45
CA GLU A 25 21.03 3.64 -10.53
C GLU A 25 20.60 4.75 -9.56
N GLY A 26 20.93 4.59 -8.28
CA GLY A 26 20.56 5.52 -7.22
C GLY A 26 19.11 5.43 -6.71
N LEU A 27 18.26 4.59 -7.31
CA LEU A 27 16.90 4.33 -6.80
C LEU A 27 16.91 3.21 -5.76
N ARG A 28 15.88 3.22 -4.90
CA ARG A 28 15.66 2.23 -3.86
C ARG A 28 14.22 1.77 -3.86
N HIS A 29 14.00 0.48 -3.60
CA HIS A 29 12.66 -0.05 -3.49
C HIS A 29 11.95 0.53 -2.27
N ALA A 30 10.66 0.76 -2.44
CA ALA A 30 9.73 1.08 -1.36
C ALA A 30 8.50 0.18 -1.50
N ALA A 31 7.86 -0.11 -0.37
CA ALA A 31 6.60 -0.81 -0.32
C ALA A 31 5.59 0.02 0.46
N VAL A 32 4.33 -0.15 0.09
CA VAL A 32 3.19 0.47 0.76
C VAL A 32 2.17 -0.60 1.09
N THR A 33 1.37 -0.33 2.11
CA THR A 33 0.24 -1.16 2.50
C THR A 33 -1.05 -0.50 2.02
N VAL A 34 -1.83 -1.24 1.24
CA VAL A 34 -3.24 -0.92 1.02
C VAL A 34 -4.04 -1.71 2.05
N CYS A 35 -4.36 -1.07 3.17
CA CYS A 35 -5.15 -1.70 4.23
C CYS A 35 -6.62 -1.50 3.90
N VAL A 36 -7.34 -2.57 3.55
CA VAL A 36 -8.77 -2.52 3.26
C VAL A 36 -9.52 -2.81 4.55
N LEU A 37 -10.37 -1.87 4.95
CA LEU A 37 -11.23 -1.94 6.11
C LEU A 37 -12.69 -1.88 5.66
N GLU A 38 -13.58 -2.39 6.50
CA GLU A 38 -15.03 -2.23 6.34
C GLU A 38 -15.67 -1.91 7.69
N ASP A 39 -16.71 -1.10 7.64
CA ASP A 39 -17.68 -0.92 8.72
C ASP A 39 -19.09 -0.87 8.10
N ASP A 40 -20.10 -0.94 8.97
CA ASP A 40 -21.50 -1.00 8.55
C ASP A 40 -22.01 0.29 7.88
N GLU A 41 -21.27 1.41 7.99
CA GLU A 41 -21.73 2.72 7.53
C GLU A 41 -21.19 3.13 6.15
N ARG A 42 -19.95 2.74 5.80
CA ARG A 42 -19.18 3.45 4.75
C ARG A 42 -18.78 2.59 3.56
N GLY A 43 -19.07 1.28 3.59
CA GLY A 43 -18.55 0.33 2.61
C GLY A 43 -17.02 0.20 2.71
N PRO A 44 -16.35 -0.58 1.84
CA PRO A 44 -14.90 -0.81 1.94
C PRO A 44 -14.08 0.46 1.73
N TYR A 45 -13.12 0.75 2.60
CA TYR A 45 -12.23 1.91 2.52
C TYR A 45 -10.77 1.56 2.83
N THR A 46 -9.86 2.50 2.59
CA THR A 46 -8.45 2.38 2.97
C THR A 46 -7.99 3.58 3.78
N ILE A 47 -6.95 3.37 4.58
CA ILE A 47 -6.32 4.42 5.37
C ILE A 47 -5.22 5.10 4.58
N VAL A 48 -5.12 6.41 4.75
CA VAL A 48 -4.00 7.23 4.28
C VAL A 48 -3.41 7.99 5.46
N ILE A 49 -2.12 8.29 5.37
CA ILE A 49 -1.38 9.04 6.38
C ILE A 49 -0.96 10.40 5.84
N LYS A 50 -0.90 11.40 6.72
CA LYS A 50 -0.20 12.65 6.44
C LYS A 50 1.28 12.46 6.72
N ARG A 51 2.14 12.71 5.73
CA ARG A 51 3.60 12.65 5.92
C ARG A 51 4.07 13.76 6.86
N GLY A 52 5.03 13.43 7.73
CA GLY A 52 5.61 14.36 8.69
C GLY A 52 6.23 15.59 8.04
N ALA A 53 6.54 16.60 8.86
CA ALA A 53 7.06 17.89 8.41
C ALA A 53 8.49 17.83 7.85
N HIS A 54 9.20 16.72 8.05
CA HIS A 54 10.59 16.53 7.62
C HIS A 54 10.73 15.32 6.69
N GLY A 55 11.81 15.32 5.88
CA GLY A 55 12.11 14.26 4.92
C GLY A 55 11.55 14.53 3.53
N ARG A 56 11.45 13.46 2.72
CA ARG A 56 10.90 13.56 1.35
C ARG A 56 9.38 13.72 1.38
N ASN A 57 8.86 14.60 0.52
CA ASN A 57 7.43 14.85 0.33
C ASN A 57 6.69 15.25 1.63
N PRO A 58 7.16 16.30 2.33
CA PRO A 58 6.57 16.71 3.60
C PRO A 58 5.12 17.17 3.41
N GLY A 59 4.24 16.79 4.32
CA GLY A 59 2.85 17.21 4.27
C GLY A 59 2.06 16.72 3.05
N GLN A 60 2.48 15.67 2.35
CA GLN A 60 1.62 14.98 1.38
C GLN A 60 0.78 13.88 2.05
N TRP A 61 -0.37 13.56 1.47
CA TRP A 61 -1.11 12.33 1.80
C TRP A 61 -0.49 11.14 1.08
N ALA A 62 -0.35 10.01 1.77
CA ALA A 62 0.24 8.81 1.20
C ALA A 62 -0.37 7.55 1.81
N LEU A 63 -0.22 6.42 1.13
CA LEU A 63 -0.42 5.12 1.74
C LEU A 63 0.66 4.87 2.81
N PRO A 64 0.33 4.17 3.91
CA PRO A 64 1.33 3.72 4.88
C PRO A 64 2.42 2.89 4.18
N GLY A 65 3.67 3.10 4.54
CA GLY A 65 4.77 2.39 3.90
C GLY A 65 6.12 3.04 4.11
N GLY A 66 7.13 2.48 3.46
CA GLY A 66 8.51 2.91 3.63
C GLY A 66 9.47 2.25 2.66
N ARG A 67 10.73 2.65 2.81
CA ARG A 67 11.86 2.07 2.09
C ARG A 67 12.00 0.60 2.48
N LEU A 68 12.29 -0.28 1.52
CA LEU A 68 12.74 -1.64 1.85
C LEU A 68 14.11 -1.55 2.52
N ALA A 69 14.23 -2.17 3.70
CA ALA A 69 15.53 -2.40 4.32
C ALA A 69 16.20 -3.61 3.67
N ASP A 70 17.53 -3.60 3.61
CA ASP A 70 18.28 -4.83 3.36
C ASP A 70 18.04 -5.68 4.62
N GLY A 71 17.43 -6.85 4.43
CA GLY A 71 17.02 -7.74 5.53
C GLY A 71 18.18 -8.22 6.37
#